data_AF-A0A7J2SGL7-F1
#
_entry.id   AF-A0A7J2SGL7-F1
#
_cell.length_a   1.000
_cell.length_b   1.000
_cell.length_c   1.000
_cell.angle_alpha   90.00
_cell.angle_beta   90.00
_cell.angle_gamma   90.00
#
_symmetry.space_group_name_H-M   'P 1'
#
loop_
_entity.id
_entity.type
_entity.pdbx_description
1 polymer ?
#
loop_
_entity_poly.entity_id
_entity_poly.type
_entity_poly.pdbx_seq_one_letter_code
_entity_poly.pdbx_strand_id
1 'polypeptide(L)'
;DFDISIDYDLPSSLPFVNDEYDLLIIAPDKWIDALQQLKQHKESHGIRTVIKTVEDIINEYSGRDSAEKVKYAIKDAIEQWGIKYVMLVGGLSSPIKSDEWLLPVRYSNLNDMSETSYLTDLYFADVYKYEDGEPVFDDWDSNGNGIFAEWGFRGKDILDLYPDVYVGRLACRSDKELETVINKIISYENTADDSWFKRAVLVGGDTFNDINGNNYLEGEIANQRVAEILDDFENEKIWWSENEVNQKNVVNAIGKGCGFVHLSGHGSPAVWFVKDFIKNPNGKYIWALDVYHFPLLKNENKLPIVIIGGCHNSMFNTSLYKSTKEVITTIIIKYILGQPYTTWYWIPAPESMGWWFVKQEGGGAIATFGCTGLGLGTIGDNNKDGIPDCIQYLLTWLELRFFEVYKNGVDILGETWGNAINDYINEFLMESKDSGDIKTIQEWVLLGDPSLKIGGYQ
;
A
#
# COMPACT_ATOMS: atom_id res chain seq x y z
N ASP A 1 28.43 -10.72 25.27
CA ASP A 1 28.97 -9.47 24.71
C ASP A 1 29.66 -9.80 23.41
N PHE A 2 29.03 -9.46 22.29
CA PHE A 2 29.67 -9.49 20.98
C PHE A 2 29.65 -8.05 20.48
N ASP A 3 30.84 -7.52 20.20
CA ASP A 3 31.00 -6.28 19.45
C ASP A 3 30.87 -6.61 17.96
N ILE A 4 29.92 -5.96 17.29
CA ILE A 4 29.82 -5.96 15.84
C ILE A 4 30.47 -4.66 15.37
N SER A 5 31.54 -4.77 14.58
CA SER A 5 32.08 -3.64 13.81
C SER A 5 31.70 -3.82 12.34
N ILE A 6 30.97 -2.84 11.81
CA ILE A 6 30.68 -2.74 10.38
C ILE A 6 31.73 -1.82 9.78
N ASP A 7 32.62 -2.38 8.98
CA ASP A 7 33.48 -1.62 8.07
C ASP A 7 32.73 -1.47 6.75
N TYR A 8 32.42 -0.23 6.37
CA TYR A 8 31.89 0.09 5.05
C TYR A 8 32.68 1.26 4.47
N ASP A 9 33.00 1.17 3.18
CA ASP A 9 33.64 2.25 2.45
C ASP A 9 32.56 3.18 1.89
N LEU A 10 32.56 4.44 2.35
CA LEU A 10 31.77 5.49 1.73
C LEU A 10 32.26 5.68 0.28
N PRO A 11 31.36 5.80 -0.71
CA PRO A 11 31.77 6.03 -2.09
C PRO A 11 32.62 7.30 -2.20
N SER A 12 33.69 7.21 -3.00
CA SER A 12 34.70 8.28 -3.14
C SER A 12 34.17 9.60 -3.71
N SER A 13 32.96 9.57 -4.28
CA SER A 13 32.14 10.73 -4.59
C SER A 13 30.68 10.39 -4.28
N LEU A 14 29.98 11.26 -3.55
CA LEU A 14 28.51 11.23 -3.54
C LEU A 14 28.05 11.49 -4.97
N PRO A 15 27.21 10.63 -5.59
CA PRO A 15 26.63 10.92 -6.90
C PRO A 15 25.69 12.13 -6.86
N PHE A 16 25.26 12.55 -5.66
CA PHE A 16 24.32 13.63 -5.42
C PHE A 16 25.05 14.98 -5.38
N VAL A 17 24.86 15.78 -6.44
CA VAL A 17 25.61 17.04 -6.62
C VAL A 17 24.88 18.22 -5.99
N ASN A 18 23.58 18.10 -5.67
CA ASN A 18 22.80 19.14 -4.99
C ASN A 18 21.68 18.54 -4.15
N ASP A 19 21.43 19.16 -2.99
CA ASP A 19 20.26 18.97 -2.14
C ASP A 19 19.32 20.17 -2.43
N GLU A 20 18.61 20.14 -3.55
CA GLU A 20 17.81 21.26 -4.06
C GLU A 20 16.32 21.11 -3.72
N TYR A 21 15.77 19.90 -3.89
CA TYR A 21 14.37 19.58 -3.61
C TYR A 21 14.27 18.27 -2.82
N ASP A 22 13.28 18.20 -1.94
CA ASP A 22 12.99 17.02 -1.12
C ASP A 22 11.89 16.16 -1.77
N LEU A 23 10.85 16.80 -2.32
CA LEU A 23 9.65 16.17 -2.87
C LEU A 23 9.48 16.48 -4.36
N LEU A 24 9.35 15.43 -5.17
CA LEU A 24 8.94 15.50 -6.57
C LEU A 24 7.47 15.07 -6.68
N ILE A 25 6.62 15.97 -7.19
CA ILE A 25 5.23 15.66 -7.54
C ILE A 25 5.15 15.44 -9.05
N ILE A 26 4.66 14.28 -9.48
CA ILE A 26 4.41 13.97 -10.90
C ILE A 26 2.91 13.87 -11.15
N ALA A 27 2.38 14.71 -12.04
CA ALA A 27 0.94 14.81 -12.30
C ALA A 27 0.63 15.17 -13.76
N PRO A 28 -0.59 14.92 -14.26
CA PRO A 28 -1.06 15.48 -15.53
C PRO A 28 -0.99 17.01 -15.57
N ASP A 29 -0.66 17.59 -16.73
CA ASP A 29 -0.63 19.03 -16.99
C ASP A 29 -1.84 19.78 -16.42
N LYS A 30 -3.03 19.20 -16.59
CA LYS A 30 -4.31 19.80 -16.17
C LYS A 30 -4.44 20.05 -14.66
N TRP A 31 -3.56 19.48 -13.82
CA TRP A 31 -3.65 19.54 -12.36
C TRP A 31 -2.57 20.38 -11.69
N ILE A 32 -1.64 20.92 -12.46
CA ILE A 32 -0.48 21.66 -11.95
C ILE A 32 -0.91 22.92 -11.18
N ASP A 33 -1.93 23.63 -11.66
CA ASP A 33 -2.47 24.82 -10.99
C ASP A 33 -3.05 24.49 -9.60
N ALA A 34 -3.84 23.41 -9.50
CA ALA A 34 -4.42 22.97 -8.24
C ALA A 34 -3.35 22.50 -7.25
N LEU A 35 -2.30 21.83 -7.74
CA LEU A 35 -1.19 21.33 -6.93
C LEU A 35 -0.28 22.44 -6.37
N GLN A 36 -0.35 23.68 -6.88
CA GLN A 36 0.44 24.79 -6.33
C GLN A 36 0.11 25.04 -4.86
N GLN A 37 -1.15 24.88 -4.45
CA GLN A 37 -1.53 25.05 -3.06
C GLN A 37 -0.86 24.01 -2.15
N LEU A 38 -0.82 22.75 -2.59
CA LEU A 38 -0.15 21.68 -1.85
C LEU A 38 1.37 21.93 -1.79
N LYS A 39 1.99 22.29 -2.91
CA LYS A 39 3.41 22.67 -2.96
C LYS A 39 3.74 23.78 -1.96
N GLN A 40 2.97 24.86 -1.95
CA GLN A 40 3.18 25.97 -1.01
C GLN A 40 3.06 25.52 0.45
N HIS A 41 2.09 24.65 0.74
CA HIS A 41 1.92 24.09 2.08
C HIS A 41 3.14 23.26 2.49
N LYS A 42 3.64 22.38 1.62
CA LYS A 42 4.84 21.58 1.86
C LYS A 42 6.08 22.43 2.07
N GLU A 43 6.29 23.45 1.23
CA GLU A 43 7.41 24.38 1.37
C GLU A 43 7.32 25.20 2.67
N SER A 44 6.10 25.52 3.15
CA SER A 44 5.91 26.19 4.44
C SER A 44 6.29 25.34 5.65
N HIS A 45 6.34 24.01 5.49
CA HIS A 45 6.80 23.04 6.50
C HIS A 45 8.23 22.54 6.21
N GLY A 46 8.98 23.22 5.34
CA GLY A 46 10.37 22.91 5.05
C GLY A 46 10.61 21.79 4.06
N ILE A 47 9.57 21.30 3.36
CA ILE A 47 9.70 20.28 2.30
C ILE A 47 9.76 21.00 0.94
N ARG A 48 10.96 21.19 0.41
CA ARG A 48 11.19 21.86 -0.88
C ARG A 48 10.62 20.99 -1.98
N THR A 49 9.66 21.54 -2.72
CA THR A 49 8.81 20.74 -3.59
C THR A 49 8.93 21.19 -5.03
N VAL A 50 9.12 20.26 -5.95
CA VAL A 50 9.08 20.50 -7.40
C VAL A 50 7.94 19.70 -8.03
N ILE A 51 7.28 20.27 -9.02
CA ILE A 51 6.20 19.62 -9.76
C ILE A 51 6.66 19.43 -11.21
N LYS A 52 6.52 18.21 -11.72
CA LYS A 52 6.75 17.86 -13.12
C LYS A 52 5.49 17.23 -13.72
N THR A 53 5.31 17.42 -15.01
CA THR A 53 4.13 16.91 -15.69
C THR A 53 4.41 15.58 -16.36
N VAL A 54 3.38 14.74 -16.49
CA VAL A 54 3.48 13.46 -17.19
C VAL A 54 3.80 13.69 -18.66
N GLU A 55 3.16 14.70 -19.25
CA GLU A 55 3.32 15.08 -20.65
C GLU A 55 4.76 15.53 -20.95
N ASP A 56 5.34 16.39 -20.11
CA ASP A 56 6.74 16.81 -20.24
C ASP A 56 7.69 15.61 -20.12
N ILE A 57 7.51 14.77 -19.10
CA ILE A 57 8.36 13.58 -18.88
C ILE A 57 8.30 12.62 -20.09
N ILE A 58 7.10 12.36 -20.63
CA ILE A 58 6.94 11.46 -21.77
C ILE A 58 7.65 12.01 -23.02
N ASN A 59 7.70 13.34 -23.18
CA ASN A 59 8.36 14.00 -24.31
C ASN A 59 9.88 14.13 -24.12
N GLU A 60 10.34 14.38 -22.90
CA GLU A 60 11.75 14.64 -22.57
C GLU A 60 12.58 13.36 -22.47
N TYR A 61 12.00 12.28 -21.94
CA TYR A 61 12.73 11.06 -21.61
C TYR A 61 12.60 9.98 -22.69
N SER A 62 13.71 9.28 -22.94
CA SER A 62 13.73 8.04 -23.69
C SER A 62 13.46 6.86 -22.76
N GLY A 63 12.75 5.85 -23.25
CA GLY A 63 12.39 4.65 -22.51
C GLY A 63 11.46 3.78 -23.34
N ARG A 64 11.37 2.49 -23.01
CA ARG A 64 10.56 1.47 -23.67
C ARG A 64 9.07 1.82 -23.63
N ASP A 65 8.62 2.40 -22.52
CA ASP A 65 7.24 2.85 -22.31
C ASP A 65 7.18 4.05 -21.35
N SER A 66 5.97 4.57 -21.13
CA SER A 66 5.77 5.77 -20.28
C SER A 66 6.12 5.54 -18.81
N ALA A 67 6.01 4.32 -18.28
CA ALA A 67 6.35 4.05 -16.88
C ALA A 67 7.87 4.03 -16.69
N GLU A 68 8.63 3.48 -17.64
CA GLU A 68 10.09 3.56 -17.61
C GLU A 68 10.58 5.00 -17.78
N LYS A 69 9.94 5.82 -18.63
CA LYS A 69 10.25 7.25 -18.75
C LYS A 69 10.06 8.00 -17.43
N VAL A 70 8.98 7.71 -16.70
CA VAL A 70 8.76 8.25 -15.35
C VAL A 70 9.87 7.80 -14.40
N LYS A 71 10.28 6.54 -14.45
CA LYS A 71 11.39 6.03 -13.62
C LYS A 71 12.74 6.71 -13.94
N TYR A 72 13.03 6.98 -15.21
CA TYR A 72 14.20 7.78 -15.60
C TYR A 72 14.11 9.24 -15.12
N ALA A 73 12.92 9.85 -15.15
CA ALA A 73 12.75 11.18 -14.60
C ALA A 73 12.97 11.23 -13.08
N ILE A 74 12.58 10.17 -12.35
CA ILE A 74 12.88 10.02 -10.93
C ILE A 74 14.38 9.85 -10.71
N LYS A 75 15.06 9.00 -11.49
CA LYS A 75 16.51 8.83 -11.46
C LYS A 75 17.24 10.18 -11.64
N ASP A 76 16.87 10.94 -12.66
CA ASP A 76 17.48 12.24 -12.92
C ASP A 76 17.20 13.24 -11.79
N ALA A 77 16.01 13.21 -11.20
CA ALA A 77 15.66 14.06 -10.07
C ALA A 77 16.44 13.70 -8.80
N ILE A 78 16.73 12.42 -8.58
CA ILE A 78 17.62 11.94 -7.52
C ILE A 78 19.04 12.50 -7.73
N GLU A 79 19.61 12.31 -8.93
CA GLU A 79 21.00 12.68 -9.23
C GLU A 79 21.23 14.19 -9.26
N GLN A 80 20.26 14.95 -9.79
CA GLN A 80 20.38 16.39 -9.99
C GLN A 80 19.92 17.21 -8.80
N TRP A 81 18.92 16.74 -8.05
CA TRP A 81 18.27 17.54 -7.00
C TRP A 81 18.29 16.90 -5.61
N GLY A 82 18.66 15.62 -5.50
CA GLY A 82 18.66 14.92 -4.21
C GLY A 82 17.25 14.52 -3.73
N ILE A 83 16.30 14.31 -4.64
CA ILE A 83 14.92 13.93 -4.31
C ILE A 83 14.89 12.71 -3.37
N LYS A 84 14.11 12.83 -2.29
CA LYS A 84 13.86 11.77 -1.31
C LYS A 84 12.44 11.20 -1.42
N TYR A 85 11.46 12.03 -1.76
CA TYR A 85 10.04 11.65 -1.84
C TYR A 85 9.52 11.84 -3.26
N VAL A 86 8.72 10.89 -3.75
CA VAL A 86 8.03 10.98 -5.04
C VAL A 86 6.54 10.76 -4.85
N MET A 87 5.76 11.81 -5.06
CA MET A 87 4.29 11.73 -5.02
C MET A 87 3.72 11.61 -6.44
N LEU A 88 3.10 10.47 -6.67
CA LEU A 88 2.49 10.06 -7.92
C LEU A 88 1.01 10.48 -7.95
N VAL A 89 0.63 11.50 -8.74
CA VAL A 89 -0.73 12.05 -8.74
C VAL A 89 -1.47 11.66 -10.03
N GLY A 90 -2.30 10.63 -9.93
CA GLY A 90 -3.15 10.16 -11.03
C GLY A 90 -3.47 8.67 -10.96
N GLY A 91 -4.71 8.33 -11.31
CA GLY A 91 -5.20 6.96 -11.49
C GLY A 91 -5.72 6.73 -12.92
N LEU A 92 -6.71 5.86 -13.07
CA LEU A 92 -7.41 5.68 -14.35
C LEU A 92 -8.14 6.96 -14.75
N SER A 93 -8.31 7.19 -16.06
CA SER A 93 -9.01 8.38 -16.56
C SER A 93 -10.53 8.37 -16.31
N SER A 94 -11.11 7.24 -15.87
CA SER A 94 -12.52 7.15 -15.50
C SER A 94 -12.81 6.08 -14.44
N PRO A 95 -13.67 6.36 -13.43
CA PRO A 95 -14.18 5.35 -12.50
C PRO A 95 -15.18 4.37 -13.14
N ILE A 96 -15.76 4.73 -14.29
CA ILE A 96 -16.79 3.92 -14.95
C ILE A 96 -16.15 2.85 -15.83
N LYS A 97 -15.36 3.28 -16.81
CA LYS A 97 -14.66 2.41 -17.76
C LYS A 97 -13.47 3.16 -18.33
N SER A 98 -12.26 2.68 -18.07
CA SER A 98 -11.06 3.20 -18.70
C SER A 98 -9.95 2.15 -18.69
N ASP A 99 -9.14 2.18 -19.75
CA ASP A 99 -7.85 1.49 -19.86
C ASP A 99 -6.69 2.51 -19.98
N GLU A 100 -7.00 3.81 -19.87
CA GLU A 100 -6.06 4.92 -19.97
C GLU A 100 -5.71 5.42 -18.57
N TRP A 101 -4.41 5.63 -18.35
CA TRP A 101 -3.86 6.12 -17.09
C TRP A 101 -3.52 7.60 -17.21
N LEU A 102 -3.97 8.40 -16.24
CA LEU A 102 -3.55 9.79 -16.09
C LEU A 102 -2.08 9.89 -15.65
N LEU A 103 -1.63 8.90 -14.87
CA LEU A 103 -0.23 8.73 -14.48
C LEU A 103 0.17 7.27 -14.76
N PRO A 104 1.29 7.02 -15.49
CA PRO A 104 1.77 5.67 -15.75
C PRO A 104 1.87 4.77 -14.51
N VAL A 105 1.73 3.48 -14.75
CA VAL A 105 1.79 2.41 -13.73
C VAL A 105 2.68 1.28 -14.23
N ARG A 106 3.21 0.48 -13.31
CA ARG A 106 3.88 -0.78 -13.64
C ARG A 106 3.08 -1.96 -13.12
N TYR A 107 3.10 -3.04 -13.91
CA TYR A 107 2.64 -4.36 -13.49
C TYR A 107 3.85 -5.26 -13.29
N SER A 108 3.88 -5.98 -12.17
CA SER A 108 4.74 -7.15 -11.99
C SER A 108 4.13 -8.33 -12.74
N ASN A 109 4.98 -9.18 -13.32
CA ASN A 109 4.58 -10.43 -13.99
C ASN A 109 5.07 -11.66 -13.21
N LEU A 110 5.30 -11.51 -11.91
CA LEU A 110 5.52 -12.61 -10.99
C LEU A 110 4.25 -13.46 -10.91
N ASN A 111 4.36 -14.73 -11.30
CA ASN A 111 3.27 -15.68 -11.34
C ASN A 111 3.38 -16.66 -10.17
N ASP A 112 2.52 -16.48 -9.16
CA ASP A 112 2.44 -17.33 -7.97
C ASP A 112 1.53 -18.56 -8.16
N MET A 113 1.17 -18.87 -9.42
CA MET A 113 0.19 -19.87 -9.87
C MET A 113 -1.28 -19.53 -9.57
N SER A 114 -1.55 -18.55 -8.71
CA SER A 114 -2.90 -18.07 -8.37
C SER A 114 -3.24 -16.77 -9.09
N GLU A 115 -2.25 -15.90 -9.25
CA GLU A 115 -2.29 -14.62 -9.94
C GLU A 115 -1.05 -14.47 -10.82
N THR A 116 -1.24 -13.97 -12.03
CA THR A 116 -0.17 -13.88 -13.04
C THR A 116 0.40 -12.47 -13.19
N SER A 117 -0.26 -11.45 -12.65
CA SER A 117 0.19 -10.06 -12.71
C SER A 117 -0.62 -9.17 -11.77
N TYR A 118 0.04 -8.16 -11.20
CA TYR A 118 -0.55 -7.18 -10.28
C TYR A 118 0.21 -5.84 -10.38
N LEU A 119 -0.43 -4.76 -9.93
CA LEU A 119 0.17 -3.42 -9.94
C LEU A 119 1.27 -3.29 -8.90
N THR A 120 2.28 -2.48 -9.16
CA THR A 120 3.33 -2.18 -8.19
C THR A 120 3.87 -0.78 -8.41
N ASP A 121 3.88 0.01 -7.34
CA ASP A 121 4.56 1.30 -7.32
C ASP A 121 5.98 1.21 -6.74
N LEU A 122 6.38 0.05 -6.17
CA LEU A 122 7.77 -0.23 -5.76
C LEU A 122 8.73 -0.09 -6.95
N TYR A 123 8.26 -0.37 -8.17
CA TYR A 123 9.01 -0.12 -9.41
C TYR A 123 9.53 1.31 -9.56
N PHE A 124 8.77 2.31 -9.07
CA PHE A 124 9.19 3.71 -9.15
C PHE A 124 10.13 4.12 -8.00
N ALA A 125 10.19 3.31 -6.95
CA ALA A 125 10.98 3.55 -5.76
C ALA A 125 12.37 2.90 -5.84
N ASP A 126 12.42 1.67 -6.33
CA ASP A 126 13.65 0.89 -6.60
C ASP A 126 14.22 1.33 -7.95
N VAL A 127 15.17 2.27 -7.95
CA VAL A 127 15.71 2.95 -9.14
C VAL A 127 17.04 2.34 -9.57
N TYR A 128 17.85 1.91 -8.62
CA TYR A 128 19.19 1.37 -8.85
C TYR A 128 19.33 -0.06 -8.36
N LYS A 129 20.19 -0.80 -9.05
CA LYS A 129 20.78 -2.05 -8.58
C LYS A 129 22.28 -1.91 -8.57
N TYR A 130 22.98 -2.81 -7.91
CA TYR A 130 24.44 -2.78 -7.85
C TYR A 130 25.05 -3.87 -8.74
N GLU A 131 25.90 -3.46 -9.69
CA GLU A 131 26.70 -4.34 -10.52
C GLU A 131 28.18 -3.99 -10.33
N ASP A 132 28.99 -4.97 -9.93
CA ASP A 132 30.42 -4.80 -9.62
C ASP A 132 30.74 -3.65 -8.62
N GLY A 133 29.81 -3.37 -7.69
CA GLY A 133 29.94 -2.34 -6.66
C GLY A 133 29.54 -0.94 -7.10
N GLU A 134 29.08 -0.76 -8.34
CA GLU A 134 28.61 0.52 -8.87
C GLU A 134 27.08 0.51 -9.05
N PRO A 135 26.40 1.64 -8.77
CA PRO A 135 24.97 1.74 -9.00
C PRO A 135 24.69 1.83 -10.51
N VAL A 136 23.81 0.96 -10.99
CA VAL A 136 23.28 0.97 -12.36
C VAL A 136 21.76 1.01 -12.30
N PHE A 137 21.11 1.50 -13.36
CA PHE A 137 19.64 1.57 -13.40
C PHE A 137 19.01 0.17 -13.33
N ASP A 138 18.09 -0.06 -12.38
CA ASP A 138 17.29 -1.28 -12.36
C ASP A 138 16.01 -1.07 -13.16
N ASP A 139 15.91 -1.74 -14.30
CA ASP A 139 14.81 -1.55 -15.23
C ASP A 139 13.68 -2.60 -15.05
N TRP A 140 13.88 -3.55 -14.12
CA TRP A 140 13.04 -4.72 -13.84
C TRP A 140 12.83 -5.67 -15.04
N ASP A 141 13.73 -5.70 -16.02
CA ASP A 141 13.69 -6.60 -17.17
C ASP A 141 15.12 -7.09 -17.49
N SER A 142 15.69 -7.82 -16.54
CA SER A 142 17.09 -8.27 -16.54
C SER A 142 17.47 -9.16 -17.73
N ASN A 143 16.47 -9.76 -18.39
CA ASN A 143 16.67 -10.60 -19.58
C ASN A 143 16.32 -9.89 -20.91
N GLY A 144 15.77 -8.67 -20.84
CA GLY A 144 15.50 -7.80 -21.99
C GLY A 144 14.36 -8.28 -22.90
N ASN A 145 13.41 -9.06 -22.39
CA ASN A 145 12.30 -9.60 -23.18
C ASN A 145 11.05 -8.69 -23.19
N GLY A 146 11.06 -7.60 -22.43
CA GLY A 146 9.94 -6.65 -22.31
C GLY A 146 8.84 -7.09 -21.34
N ILE A 147 9.09 -8.12 -20.52
CA ILE A 147 8.18 -8.61 -19.48
C ILE A 147 8.77 -8.24 -18.13
N PHE A 148 8.22 -7.20 -17.51
CA PHE A 148 8.78 -6.62 -16.29
C PHE A 148 8.48 -7.47 -15.05
N ALA A 149 9.49 -7.64 -14.20
CA ALA A 149 9.44 -8.46 -12.99
C ALA A 149 8.84 -9.85 -13.27
N GLU A 150 9.27 -10.49 -14.36
CA GLU A 150 8.84 -11.84 -14.70
C GLU A 150 9.34 -12.80 -13.63
N TRP A 151 8.47 -13.68 -13.15
CA TRP A 151 8.89 -14.86 -12.42
C TRP A 151 7.91 -15.98 -12.69
N GLY A 152 8.35 -16.98 -13.43
CA GLY A 152 7.54 -18.15 -13.73
C GLY A 152 8.34 -19.21 -14.46
N PHE A 153 7.63 -20.13 -15.10
CA PHE A 153 8.26 -21.25 -15.80
C PHE A 153 9.12 -20.82 -17.01
N ARG A 154 8.81 -19.66 -17.63
CA ARG A 154 9.41 -19.21 -18.89
C ARG A 154 10.56 -18.22 -18.72
N GLY A 155 10.66 -17.57 -17.57
CA GLY A 155 11.65 -16.55 -17.30
C GLY A 155 11.60 -16.12 -15.84
N LYS A 156 12.69 -15.53 -15.39
CA LYS A 156 12.84 -14.96 -14.05
C LYS A 156 13.75 -13.75 -14.14
N ASP A 157 13.27 -12.61 -13.66
CA ASP A 157 14.07 -11.42 -13.51
C ASP A 157 14.84 -11.37 -12.19
N ILE A 158 16.00 -10.72 -12.25
CA ILE A 158 16.81 -10.38 -11.09
C ILE A 158 16.51 -8.92 -10.77
N LEU A 159 15.94 -8.70 -9.59
CA LEU A 159 15.50 -7.38 -9.10
C LEU A 159 16.25 -7.05 -7.81
N ASP A 160 16.61 -5.79 -7.62
CA ASP A 160 17.20 -5.28 -6.38
C ASP A 160 16.16 -5.17 -5.25
N LEU A 161 15.05 -4.49 -5.55
CA LEU A 161 13.84 -4.29 -4.71
C LEU A 161 13.98 -3.24 -3.61
N TYR A 162 15.18 -2.69 -3.33
CA TYR A 162 15.36 -1.68 -2.30
C TYR A 162 14.87 -0.31 -2.78
N PRO A 163 13.93 0.35 -2.09
CA PRO A 163 13.56 1.73 -2.38
C PRO A 163 14.75 2.70 -2.24
N ASP A 164 15.10 3.40 -3.32
CA ASP A 164 16.01 4.56 -3.32
C ASP A 164 15.29 5.87 -2.96
N VAL A 165 13.98 5.93 -3.22
CA VAL A 165 13.09 7.04 -2.85
C VAL A 165 11.80 6.52 -2.26
N TYR A 166 11.13 7.34 -1.45
CA TYR A 166 9.85 6.98 -0.86
C TYR A 166 8.70 7.39 -1.78
N VAL A 167 7.91 6.41 -2.22
CA VAL A 167 6.82 6.62 -3.18
C VAL A 167 5.46 6.52 -2.50
N GLY A 168 4.56 7.44 -2.85
CA GLY A 168 3.14 7.36 -2.51
C GLY A 168 2.28 7.84 -3.67
N ARG A 169 1.10 7.24 -3.84
CA ARG A 169 0.18 7.56 -4.93
C ARG A 169 -1.12 8.19 -4.46
N LEU A 170 -1.44 9.36 -5.02
CA LEU A 170 -2.79 9.91 -5.02
C LEU A 170 -3.50 9.47 -6.31
N ALA A 171 -4.24 8.36 -6.27
CA ALA A 171 -4.87 7.72 -7.44
C ALA A 171 -6.12 8.48 -7.97
N CYS A 172 -6.08 9.81 -7.93
CA CYS A 172 -7.16 10.70 -8.35
C CYS A 172 -7.57 10.43 -9.79
N ARG A 173 -8.87 10.51 -10.06
CA ARG A 173 -9.46 10.35 -11.40
C ARG A 173 -10.23 11.59 -11.87
N SER A 174 -10.37 12.58 -11.00
CA SER A 174 -11.08 13.83 -11.29
C SER A 174 -10.56 15.00 -10.47
N ASP A 175 -10.84 16.22 -10.93
CA ASP A 175 -10.45 17.46 -10.24
C ASP A 175 -11.04 17.52 -8.82
N LYS A 176 -12.27 17.02 -8.64
CA LYS A 176 -12.93 16.96 -7.33
C LYS A 176 -12.19 16.04 -6.34
N GLU A 177 -11.73 14.88 -6.81
CA GLU A 177 -10.94 13.98 -5.97
C GLU A 177 -9.62 14.63 -5.57
N LEU A 178 -8.95 15.28 -6.53
CA LEU A 178 -7.70 15.99 -6.29
C LEU A 178 -7.86 17.09 -5.24
N GLU A 179 -8.85 17.97 -5.42
CA GLU A 179 -9.15 19.05 -4.47
C GLU A 179 -9.45 18.49 -3.07
N THR A 180 -10.22 17.39 -3.00
CA THR A 180 -10.54 16.71 -1.74
C THR A 180 -9.27 16.24 -1.02
N VAL A 181 -8.38 15.53 -1.70
CA VAL A 181 -7.18 14.98 -1.05
C VAL A 181 -6.17 16.06 -0.69
N ILE A 182 -6.01 17.10 -1.51
CA ILE A 182 -5.16 18.27 -1.20
C ILE A 182 -5.66 18.93 0.10
N ASN A 183 -6.96 19.20 0.20
CA ASN A 183 -7.54 19.83 1.40
C ASN A 183 -7.38 18.95 2.64
N LYS A 184 -7.50 17.62 2.49
CA LYS A 184 -7.28 16.66 3.59
C LYS A 184 -5.83 16.66 4.07
N ILE A 185 -4.85 16.63 3.16
CA ILE A 185 -3.41 16.69 3.50
C ILE A 185 -3.11 17.99 4.25
N ILE A 186 -3.49 19.12 3.68
CA ILE A 186 -3.24 20.43 4.30
C ILE A 186 -3.92 20.54 5.67
N SER A 187 -5.16 20.09 5.80
CA SER A 187 -5.85 20.13 7.10
C SER A 187 -5.20 19.21 8.11
N TYR A 188 -4.86 17.98 7.72
CA TYR A 188 -4.25 17.00 8.62
C TYR A 188 -2.91 17.51 9.16
N GLU A 189 -2.03 17.96 8.27
CA GLU A 189 -0.69 18.42 8.66
C GLU A 189 -0.70 19.66 9.56
N ASN A 190 -1.70 20.54 9.41
CA ASN A 190 -1.85 21.74 10.24
C ASN A 190 -2.61 21.52 11.55
N THR A 191 -3.46 20.48 11.66
CA THR A 191 -4.46 20.40 12.74
C THR A 191 -4.54 19.06 13.44
N ALA A 192 -3.85 18.03 12.95
CA ALA A 192 -3.77 16.76 13.67
C ALA A 192 -3.04 16.95 15.01
N ASP A 193 -3.58 16.32 16.05
CA ASP A 193 -3.06 16.37 17.40
C ASP A 193 -3.43 15.11 18.18
N ASP A 194 -2.78 14.92 19.32
CA ASP A 194 -2.91 13.71 20.14
C ASP A 194 -4.33 13.48 20.70
N SER A 195 -5.20 14.50 20.74
CA SER A 195 -6.54 14.38 21.34
C SER A 195 -7.45 13.37 20.64
N TRP A 196 -7.16 13.08 19.36
CA TRP A 196 -7.82 12.03 18.60
C TRP A 196 -6.84 11.08 17.91
N PHE A 197 -5.60 11.51 17.69
CA PHE A 197 -4.60 10.69 17.01
C PHE A 197 -4.15 9.50 17.87
N LYS A 198 -4.04 9.66 19.20
CA LYS A 198 -3.65 8.58 20.14
C LYS A 198 -4.74 7.54 20.42
N ARG A 199 -5.55 7.22 19.40
CA ARG A 199 -6.54 6.16 19.39
C ARG A 199 -6.33 5.26 18.17
N ALA A 200 -6.38 3.95 18.37
CA ALA A 200 -6.28 2.95 17.32
C ALA A 200 -7.54 2.09 17.27
N VAL A 201 -8.02 1.78 16.06
CA VAL A 201 -9.15 0.87 15.83
C VAL A 201 -8.63 -0.42 15.22
N LEU A 202 -8.88 -1.54 15.90
CA LEU A 202 -8.30 -2.83 15.57
C LEU A 202 -9.43 -3.80 15.21
N VAL A 203 -9.56 -4.13 13.93
CA VAL A 203 -10.63 -5.01 13.42
C VAL A 203 -10.02 -6.32 12.96
N GLY A 204 -10.47 -7.42 13.55
CA GLY A 204 -9.80 -8.71 13.41
C GLY A 204 -10.73 -9.89 13.63
N GLY A 205 -10.35 -11.03 13.05
CA GLY A 205 -11.06 -12.29 13.20
C GLY A 205 -10.30 -13.42 12.52
N ASP A 206 -11.05 -14.45 12.16
CA ASP A 206 -10.52 -15.65 11.52
C ASP A 206 -10.23 -15.42 10.03
N THR A 207 -9.03 -15.81 9.56
CA THR A 207 -8.58 -15.61 8.17
C THR A 207 -8.42 -16.94 7.43
N PHE A 208 -7.95 -17.99 8.10
CA PHE A 208 -7.66 -19.26 7.44
C PHE A 208 -8.37 -20.43 8.09
N ASN A 209 -8.69 -21.46 7.30
CA ASN A 209 -9.31 -22.66 7.85
C ASN A 209 -8.24 -23.60 8.43
N ASP A 210 -7.86 -23.36 9.67
CA ASP A 210 -6.89 -24.17 10.41
C ASP A 210 -7.54 -24.88 11.62
N ILE A 211 -8.85 -25.13 11.57
CA ILE A 211 -9.63 -25.75 12.66
C ILE A 211 -9.11 -27.11 13.14
N ASN A 212 -8.37 -27.82 12.28
CA ASN A 212 -7.74 -29.11 12.61
C ASN A 212 -6.31 -28.96 13.18
N GLY A 213 -5.79 -27.74 13.26
CA GLY A 213 -4.49 -27.36 13.76
C GLY A 213 -4.60 -26.49 15.02
N ASN A 214 -3.95 -25.32 15.01
CA ASN A 214 -3.96 -24.41 16.14
C ASN A 214 -5.29 -23.64 16.30
N ASN A 215 -6.08 -23.52 15.23
CA ASN A 215 -7.33 -22.76 15.18
C ASN A 215 -7.12 -21.32 15.64
N TYR A 216 -6.10 -20.68 15.08
CA TYR A 216 -5.76 -19.31 15.41
C TYR A 216 -6.78 -18.34 14.78
N LEU A 217 -7.12 -17.27 15.53
CA LEU A 217 -7.81 -16.12 14.95
C LEU A 217 -6.74 -15.13 14.51
N GLU A 218 -6.17 -15.35 13.32
CA GLU A 218 -4.94 -14.67 12.90
C GLU A 218 -5.07 -13.15 12.97
N GLY A 219 -6.25 -12.62 12.58
CA GLY A 219 -6.49 -11.20 12.60
C GLY A 219 -6.55 -10.59 14.01
N GLU A 220 -7.05 -11.34 15.00
CA GLU A 220 -7.06 -10.90 16.40
C GLU A 220 -5.67 -10.96 17.02
N ILE A 221 -4.87 -11.96 16.66
CA ILE A 221 -3.46 -12.08 17.09
C ILE A 221 -2.64 -10.92 16.53
N ALA A 222 -2.79 -10.61 15.24
CA ALA A 222 -2.12 -9.48 14.59
C ALA A 222 -2.55 -8.15 15.24
N ASN A 223 -3.86 -7.93 15.42
CA ASN A 223 -4.37 -6.76 16.13
C ASN A 223 -3.83 -6.64 17.56
N GLN A 224 -3.75 -7.74 18.30
CA GLN A 224 -3.22 -7.75 19.66
C GLN A 224 -1.75 -7.31 19.66
N ARG A 225 -0.96 -7.77 18.68
CA ARG A 225 0.43 -7.33 18.52
C ARG A 225 0.54 -5.84 18.19
N VAL A 226 -0.35 -5.30 17.34
CA VAL A 226 -0.43 -3.85 17.10
C VAL A 226 -0.73 -3.08 18.38
N ALA A 227 -1.67 -3.55 19.20
CA ALA A 227 -2.01 -2.91 20.48
C ALA A 227 -0.83 -2.89 21.46
N GLU A 228 0.04 -3.91 21.42
CA GLU A 228 1.26 -3.99 22.24
C GLU A 228 2.35 -3.04 21.73
N ILE A 229 2.49 -2.87 20.42
CA ILE A 229 3.44 -1.92 19.82
C ILE A 229 2.99 -0.48 20.11
N LEU A 230 1.69 -0.22 19.97
CA LEU A 230 1.05 1.06 20.26
C LEU A 230 0.53 1.12 21.71
N ASP A 231 1.38 0.79 22.67
CA ASP A 231 1.05 0.74 24.11
C ASP A 231 0.64 2.10 24.70
N ASP A 232 0.96 3.20 24.02
CA ASP A 232 0.60 4.57 24.34
C ASP A 232 -0.71 5.05 23.67
N PHE A 233 -1.40 4.18 22.91
CA PHE A 233 -2.67 4.48 22.26
C PHE A 233 -3.86 3.88 23.03
N GLU A 234 -5.01 4.55 22.97
CA GLU A 234 -6.29 3.95 23.30
C GLU A 234 -6.70 2.97 22.19
N ASN A 235 -6.71 1.67 22.47
CA ASN A 235 -7.01 0.63 21.50
C ASN A 235 -8.49 0.18 21.59
N GLU A 236 -9.30 0.49 20.57
CA GLU A 236 -10.69 -0.01 20.42
C GLU A 236 -10.69 -1.26 19.53
N LYS A 237 -10.93 -2.42 20.14
CA LYS A 237 -10.97 -3.72 19.47
C LYS A 237 -12.36 -4.03 18.95
N ILE A 238 -12.43 -4.45 17.70
CA ILE A 238 -13.64 -4.90 17.02
C ILE A 238 -13.35 -6.32 16.54
N TRP A 239 -13.43 -7.25 17.49
CA TRP A 239 -13.01 -8.64 17.29
C TRP A 239 -14.19 -9.57 17.05
N TRP A 240 -13.95 -10.60 16.24
CA TRP A 240 -14.96 -11.57 15.89
C TRP A 240 -15.33 -12.43 17.11
N SER A 241 -14.34 -12.84 17.89
CA SER A 241 -14.51 -13.60 19.14
C SER A 241 -15.38 -12.88 20.16
N GLU A 242 -15.38 -11.54 20.14
CA GLU A 242 -16.18 -10.67 21.00
C GLU A 242 -17.58 -10.36 20.41
N ASN A 243 -17.89 -10.86 19.21
CA ASN A 243 -19.10 -10.55 18.43
C ASN A 243 -19.23 -9.07 18.03
N GLU A 244 -18.12 -8.35 17.95
CA GLU A 244 -18.11 -6.92 17.64
C GLU A 244 -17.96 -6.65 16.13
N VAL A 245 -17.45 -7.61 15.34
CA VAL A 245 -17.29 -7.44 13.88
C VAL A 245 -18.64 -7.31 13.19
N ASN A 246 -18.97 -6.06 12.86
CA ASN A 246 -20.02 -5.69 11.94
C ASN A 246 -19.78 -4.26 11.44
N GLN A 247 -20.42 -3.93 10.33
CA GLN A 247 -20.31 -2.63 9.70
C GLN A 247 -20.61 -1.44 10.60
N LYS A 248 -21.67 -1.52 11.42
CA LYS A 248 -22.05 -0.41 12.29
C LYS A 248 -20.92 -0.10 13.28
N ASN A 249 -20.33 -1.12 13.89
CA ASN A 249 -19.26 -0.93 14.86
C ASN A 249 -18.00 -0.35 14.21
N VAL A 250 -17.58 -0.88 13.04
CA VAL A 250 -16.40 -0.36 12.34
C VAL A 250 -16.59 1.09 11.91
N VAL A 251 -17.71 1.42 11.27
CA VAL A 251 -18.03 2.79 10.82
C VAL A 251 -18.11 3.75 12.02
N ASN A 252 -18.75 3.34 13.12
CA ASN A 252 -18.84 4.17 14.32
C ASN A 252 -17.48 4.39 14.98
N ALA A 253 -16.64 3.37 15.05
CA ALA A 253 -15.32 3.47 15.66
C ALA A 253 -14.43 4.41 14.85
N ILE A 254 -14.36 4.25 13.52
CA ILE A 254 -13.60 5.18 12.67
C ILE A 254 -14.19 6.59 12.76
N GLY A 255 -15.53 6.70 12.73
CA GLY A 255 -16.28 7.97 12.80
C GLY A 255 -15.99 8.84 14.03
N LYS A 256 -15.54 8.26 15.15
CA LYS A 256 -15.11 9.01 16.35
C LYS A 256 -13.77 9.75 16.13
N GLY A 257 -12.99 9.38 15.13
CA GLY A 257 -11.62 9.85 14.87
C GLY A 257 -10.56 9.00 15.57
N CYS A 258 -9.53 8.59 14.85
CA CYS A 258 -8.43 7.76 15.33
C CYS A 258 -7.18 8.03 14.49
N GLY A 259 -5.99 7.79 15.03
CA GLY A 259 -4.73 7.92 14.28
C GLY A 259 -4.44 6.70 13.40
N PHE A 260 -4.76 5.50 13.89
CA PHE A 260 -4.54 4.26 13.16
C PHE A 260 -5.79 3.38 13.10
N VAL A 261 -5.91 2.67 11.98
CA VAL A 261 -6.84 1.54 11.83
C VAL A 261 -6.04 0.35 11.29
N HIS A 262 -6.15 -0.81 11.93
CA HIS A 262 -5.62 -2.08 11.41
C HIS A 262 -6.77 -3.03 11.11
N LEU A 263 -6.93 -3.39 9.85
CA LEU A 263 -7.92 -4.35 9.38
C LEU A 263 -7.20 -5.66 9.06
N SER A 264 -7.24 -6.67 9.92
CA SER A 264 -6.57 -7.96 9.69
C SER A 264 -7.58 -9.10 9.44
N GLY A 265 -7.59 -9.62 8.22
CA GLY A 265 -8.65 -10.49 7.70
C GLY A 265 -8.59 -10.65 6.18
N HIS A 266 -9.74 -10.76 5.52
CA HIS A 266 -9.83 -10.86 4.07
C HIS A 266 -10.22 -9.54 3.42
N GLY A 267 -9.65 -9.32 2.24
CA GLY A 267 -9.91 -8.16 1.41
C GLY A 267 -10.38 -8.51 0.01
N SER A 268 -10.91 -7.48 -0.63
CA SER A 268 -11.12 -7.38 -2.06
C SER A 268 -11.09 -5.89 -2.43
N PRO A 269 -11.16 -5.52 -3.71
CA PRO A 269 -11.31 -4.12 -4.09
C PRO A 269 -12.60 -3.49 -3.54
N ALA A 270 -13.62 -4.29 -3.19
CA ALA A 270 -14.96 -3.79 -2.88
C ALA A 270 -15.41 -4.01 -1.44
N VAL A 271 -14.91 -5.06 -0.78
CA VAL A 271 -15.38 -5.56 0.51
C VAL A 271 -14.22 -6.02 1.39
N TRP A 272 -14.39 -5.88 2.70
CA TRP A 272 -13.51 -6.43 3.71
C TRP A 272 -14.31 -7.21 4.74
N PHE A 273 -13.81 -8.39 5.11
CA PHE A 273 -14.54 -9.34 5.94
C PHE A 273 -13.60 -10.28 6.70
N VAL A 274 -14.15 -10.92 7.72
CA VAL A 274 -13.53 -12.09 8.39
C VAL A 274 -14.37 -13.32 8.12
N LYS A 275 -13.85 -14.50 8.48
CA LYS A 275 -14.60 -15.76 8.38
C LYS A 275 -14.96 -16.32 9.75
N ASP A 276 -15.89 -17.26 9.76
CA ASP A 276 -16.20 -18.09 10.91
C ASP A 276 -16.11 -19.55 10.45
N PHE A 277 -15.00 -20.20 10.79
CA PHE A 277 -14.80 -21.63 10.53
C PHE A 277 -15.30 -22.52 11.67
N ILE A 278 -15.44 -21.97 12.89
CA ILE A 278 -15.92 -22.68 14.08
C ILE A 278 -17.37 -23.16 13.89
N LYS A 279 -18.27 -22.26 13.46
CA LYS A 279 -19.69 -22.62 13.26
C LYS A 279 -19.95 -23.24 11.89
N ASN A 280 -19.05 -23.07 10.94
CA ASN A 280 -19.18 -23.60 9.59
C ASN A 280 -17.79 -23.95 9.04
N PRO A 281 -17.43 -25.24 8.91
CA PRO A 281 -16.10 -25.63 8.42
C PRO A 281 -15.84 -25.22 6.95
N ASN A 282 -16.87 -24.81 6.20
CA ASN A 282 -16.70 -24.22 4.87
C ASN A 282 -16.40 -22.70 4.92
N GLY A 283 -16.44 -22.11 6.12
CA GLY A 283 -16.25 -20.69 6.40
C GLY A 283 -17.49 -19.86 6.07
N LYS A 284 -18.11 -19.26 7.09
CA LYS A 284 -19.15 -18.25 6.89
C LYS A 284 -18.50 -16.86 6.77
N TYR A 285 -18.86 -16.10 5.74
CA TYR A 285 -18.40 -14.72 5.55
C TYR A 285 -19.10 -13.75 6.51
N ILE A 286 -18.33 -12.93 7.21
CA ILE A 286 -18.82 -11.89 8.12
C ILE A 286 -18.32 -10.53 7.62
N TRP A 287 -19.17 -9.83 6.87
CA TRP A 287 -18.81 -8.57 6.22
C TRP A 287 -18.72 -7.44 7.24
N ALA A 288 -17.59 -6.73 7.23
CA ALA A 288 -17.38 -5.59 8.11
C ALA A 288 -17.40 -4.27 7.33
N LEU A 289 -16.87 -4.21 6.11
CA LEU A 289 -16.91 -3.00 5.29
C LEU A 289 -17.14 -3.35 3.82
N ASP A 290 -17.76 -2.41 3.10
CA ASP A 290 -17.75 -2.39 1.65
C ASP A 290 -17.77 -0.95 1.13
N VAL A 291 -17.39 -0.76 -0.13
CA VAL A 291 -17.23 0.55 -0.79
C VAL A 291 -18.49 1.42 -0.74
N TYR A 292 -19.68 0.86 -0.61
CA TYR A 292 -20.93 1.63 -0.53
C TYR A 292 -21.19 2.22 0.86
N HIS A 293 -20.43 1.80 1.87
CA HIS A 293 -20.53 2.29 3.24
C HIS A 293 -19.54 3.41 3.58
N PHE A 294 -18.57 3.69 2.71
CA PHE A 294 -17.60 4.77 2.90
C PHE A 294 -18.23 6.16 3.04
N PRO A 295 -19.34 6.50 2.36
CA PRO A 295 -20.07 7.74 2.64
C PRO A 295 -20.59 7.88 4.08
N LEU A 296 -20.62 6.79 4.86
CA LEU A 296 -21.00 6.79 6.27
C LEU A 296 -19.82 7.08 7.21
N LEU A 297 -18.58 7.04 6.71
CA LEU A 297 -17.40 7.46 7.45
C LEU A 297 -17.41 8.99 7.59
N LYS A 298 -17.83 9.47 8.76
CA LYS A 298 -18.01 10.89 9.08
C LYS A 298 -17.08 11.34 10.20
N ASN A 299 -15.80 10.97 10.07
CA ASN A 299 -14.73 11.39 10.97
C ASN A 299 -14.15 12.78 10.64
N GLU A 300 -14.74 13.50 9.68
CA GLU A 300 -14.34 14.87 9.30
C GLU A 300 -12.82 14.94 9.02
N ASN A 301 -12.09 15.84 9.70
CA ASN A 301 -10.63 15.99 9.54
C ASN A 301 -9.81 15.07 10.45
N LYS A 302 -10.43 14.17 11.22
CA LYS A 302 -9.75 13.19 12.09
C LYS A 302 -9.43 11.92 11.31
N LEU A 303 -8.47 12.04 10.41
CA LEU A 303 -8.22 11.08 9.34
C LEU A 303 -7.16 10.04 9.75
N PRO A 304 -7.51 8.77 9.99
CA PRO A 304 -6.52 7.74 10.30
C PRO A 304 -5.62 7.39 9.12
N ILE A 305 -4.49 6.78 9.42
CA ILE A 305 -3.74 5.93 8.50
C ILE A 305 -4.30 4.50 8.65
N VAL A 306 -4.72 3.91 7.53
CA VAL A 306 -5.38 2.58 7.53
C VAL A 306 -4.45 1.53 6.93
N ILE A 307 -4.10 0.51 7.71
CA ILE A 307 -3.32 -0.65 7.28
C ILE A 307 -4.33 -1.76 7.00
N ILE A 308 -4.45 -2.15 5.73
CA ILE A 308 -5.48 -3.07 5.25
C ILE A 308 -4.85 -4.41 4.88
N GLY A 309 -5.05 -5.39 5.75
CA GLY A 309 -4.75 -6.79 5.51
C GLY A 309 -5.79 -7.46 4.62
N GLY A 310 -5.29 -8.41 3.81
CA GLY A 310 -6.07 -9.20 2.87
C GLY A 310 -5.93 -8.74 1.42
N CYS A 311 -6.53 -9.51 0.51
CA CYS A 311 -6.23 -9.44 -0.92
C CYS A 311 -6.85 -8.22 -1.63
N HIS A 312 -6.16 -7.72 -2.67
CA HIS A 312 -6.63 -6.77 -3.70
C HIS A 312 -7.26 -5.46 -3.22
N ASN A 313 -7.14 -5.16 -1.93
CA ASN A 313 -7.86 -4.06 -1.29
C ASN A 313 -7.42 -2.69 -1.83
N SER A 314 -6.21 -2.61 -2.39
CA SER A 314 -5.61 -1.42 -3.00
C SER A 314 -5.40 -1.60 -4.50
N MET A 315 -6.14 -2.50 -5.16
CA MET A 315 -6.08 -2.72 -6.62
C MET A 315 -6.66 -1.52 -7.42
N PHE A 316 -5.90 -0.44 -7.52
CA PHE A 316 -6.33 0.86 -8.04
C PHE A 316 -6.53 0.91 -9.58
N ASN A 317 -6.45 -0.23 -10.28
CA ASN A 317 -6.95 -0.42 -11.65
C ASN A 317 -8.43 -0.87 -11.71
N THR A 318 -9.14 -0.84 -10.58
CA THR A 318 -10.57 -1.16 -10.49
C THR A 318 -11.41 -0.12 -11.22
N SER A 319 -12.42 -0.56 -11.98
CA SER A 319 -13.46 0.31 -12.56
C SER A 319 -14.81 -0.38 -12.49
N LEU A 320 -15.90 0.40 -12.52
CA LEU A 320 -17.25 -0.13 -12.42
C LEU A 320 -17.55 -1.14 -13.53
N TYR A 321 -17.10 -0.89 -14.76
CA TYR A 321 -17.28 -1.80 -15.88
C TYR A 321 -16.51 -3.12 -15.68
N LYS A 322 -15.23 -3.04 -15.28
CA LYS A 322 -14.39 -4.24 -15.07
C LYS A 322 -14.96 -5.11 -13.95
N SER A 323 -15.27 -4.50 -12.80
CA SER A 323 -15.85 -5.22 -11.66
C SER A 323 -17.24 -5.79 -11.96
N THR A 324 -18.12 -5.03 -12.61
CA THR A 324 -19.46 -5.52 -13.01
C THR A 324 -19.37 -6.70 -13.97
N LYS A 325 -18.48 -6.61 -14.97
CA LYS A 325 -18.26 -7.70 -15.94
C LYS A 325 -17.79 -8.97 -15.24
N GLU A 326 -16.84 -8.87 -14.32
CA GLU A 326 -16.33 -10.00 -13.52
C GLU A 326 -17.42 -10.63 -12.65
N VAL A 327 -18.24 -9.81 -11.97
CA VAL A 327 -19.36 -10.29 -11.14
C VAL A 327 -20.40 -11.02 -12.00
N ILE A 328 -20.80 -10.46 -13.14
CA ILE A 328 -21.76 -11.11 -14.06
C ILE A 328 -21.18 -12.42 -14.60
N THR A 329 -19.90 -12.43 -14.97
CA THR A 329 -19.22 -13.64 -15.46
C THR A 329 -19.21 -14.72 -14.38
N THR A 330 -18.98 -14.36 -13.12
CA THR A 330 -19.06 -15.28 -11.98
C THR A 330 -20.47 -15.88 -11.85
N ILE A 331 -21.51 -15.06 -11.95
CA ILE A 331 -22.91 -15.53 -11.89
C ILE A 331 -23.17 -16.57 -12.98
N ILE A 332 -22.75 -16.27 -14.22
CA ILE A 332 -22.97 -17.16 -15.36
C ILE A 332 -22.15 -18.45 -15.22
N ILE A 333 -20.84 -18.34 -15.06
CA ILE A 333 -19.94 -19.50 -15.12
C ILE A 333 -20.07 -20.37 -13.87
N LYS A 334 -20.05 -19.75 -12.68
CA LYS A 334 -20.07 -20.50 -11.41
C LYS A 334 -21.46 -20.99 -11.03
N TYR A 335 -22.43 -20.09 -11.03
CA TYR A 335 -23.74 -20.41 -10.44
C TYR A 335 -24.73 -20.98 -11.46
N ILE A 336 -24.70 -20.51 -12.72
CA ILE A 336 -25.60 -21.03 -13.77
C ILE A 336 -25.01 -22.28 -14.45
N LEU A 337 -23.73 -22.24 -14.84
CA LEU A 337 -23.08 -23.35 -15.56
C LEU A 337 -22.39 -24.38 -14.64
N GLY A 338 -22.27 -24.09 -13.34
CA GLY A 338 -21.64 -25.00 -12.38
C GLY A 338 -20.13 -25.21 -12.58
N GLN A 339 -19.45 -24.29 -13.28
CA GLN A 339 -18.02 -24.38 -13.59
C GLN A 339 -17.20 -23.54 -12.60
N PRO A 340 -15.96 -23.95 -12.26
CA PRO A 340 -15.12 -23.14 -11.39
C PRO A 340 -14.83 -21.78 -12.04
N TYR A 341 -15.10 -20.70 -11.30
CA TYR A 341 -14.73 -19.33 -11.65
C TYR A 341 -14.39 -18.57 -10.37
N THR A 342 -13.25 -17.89 -10.39
CA THR A 342 -12.78 -17.07 -9.27
C THR A 342 -12.80 -15.61 -9.68
N THR A 343 -13.40 -14.78 -8.84
CA THR A 343 -13.34 -13.32 -8.98
C THR A 343 -12.90 -12.74 -7.66
N TRP A 344 -12.18 -11.63 -7.74
CA TRP A 344 -11.70 -10.91 -6.57
C TRP A 344 -12.63 -9.77 -6.17
N TYR A 345 -13.66 -9.41 -6.96
CA TYR A 345 -14.47 -8.20 -6.70
C TYR A 345 -15.63 -8.37 -5.74
N TRP A 346 -16.27 -9.56 -5.70
CA TRP A 346 -17.50 -9.85 -4.94
C TRP A 346 -18.76 -9.06 -5.36
N ILE A 347 -18.66 -7.74 -5.43
CA ILE A 347 -19.71 -6.80 -5.85
C ILE A 347 -19.13 -5.80 -6.86
N PRO A 348 -19.97 -5.16 -7.69
CA PRO A 348 -19.52 -4.06 -8.53
C PRO A 348 -18.85 -2.97 -7.70
N ALA A 349 -17.69 -2.51 -8.14
CA ALA A 349 -16.87 -1.51 -7.47
C ALA A 349 -16.29 -0.53 -8.50
N PRO A 350 -16.52 0.79 -8.34
CA PRO A 350 -15.91 1.81 -9.19
C PRO A 350 -14.40 2.02 -8.93
N GLU A 351 -13.96 1.75 -7.70
CA GLU A 351 -12.61 1.98 -7.20
C GLU A 351 -12.22 0.88 -6.22
N SER A 352 -10.93 0.79 -5.89
CA SER A 352 -10.46 -0.04 -4.79
C SER A 352 -10.80 0.58 -3.43
N MET A 353 -10.98 -0.28 -2.44
CA MET A 353 -11.30 0.10 -1.06
C MET A 353 -10.26 1.05 -0.47
N GLY A 354 -8.96 0.78 -0.69
CA GLY A 354 -7.86 1.63 -0.27
C GLY A 354 -7.99 3.05 -0.82
N TRP A 355 -8.23 3.21 -2.13
CA TRP A 355 -8.42 4.55 -2.70
C TRP A 355 -9.71 5.22 -2.20
N TRP A 356 -10.79 4.44 -2.00
CA TRP A 356 -12.05 4.97 -1.48
C TRP A 356 -11.89 5.59 -0.08
N PHE A 357 -11.07 4.99 0.80
CA PHE A 357 -10.73 5.56 2.10
C PHE A 357 -10.13 6.96 1.94
N VAL A 358 -9.15 7.11 1.04
CA VAL A 358 -8.41 8.36 0.86
C VAL A 358 -9.27 9.45 0.22
N LYS A 359 -10.02 9.14 -0.83
CA LYS A 359 -10.80 10.16 -1.58
C LYS A 359 -12.13 10.58 -0.94
N GLN A 360 -12.54 9.98 0.17
CA GLN A 360 -13.83 10.24 0.80
C GLN A 360 -13.90 11.69 1.33
N GLU A 361 -14.79 12.52 0.76
CA GLU A 361 -14.88 13.98 1.01
C GLU A 361 -15.31 14.37 2.43
N GLY A 362 -16.04 13.49 3.13
CA GLY A 362 -16.58 13.76 4.48
C GLY A 362 -15.82 13.09 5.64
N GLY A 363 -14.66 12.50 5.37
CA GLY A 363 -13.92 11.69 6.34
C GLY A 363 -13.01 10.67 5.65
N GLY A 364 -13.10 9.40 6.05
CA GLY A 364 -12.26 8.34 5.49
C GLY A 364 -10.88 8.33 6.14
N ALA A 365 -9.82 8.23 5.34
CA ALA A 365 -8.43 8.13 5.80
C ALA A 365 -7.54 9.22 5.20
N ILE A 366 -6.39 9.50 5.81
CA ILE A 366 -5.37 10.35 5.20
C ILE A 366 -4.51 9.56 4.22
N ALA A 367 -4.31 8.27 4.51
CA ALA A 367 -3.58 7.34 3.68
C ALA A 367 -4.01 5.89 3.96
N THR A 368 -3.74 5.00 3.01
CA THR A 368 -3.88 3.56 3.21
C THR A 368 -2.65 2.80 2.74
N PHE A 369 -2.33 1.72 3.46
CA PHE A 369 -1.44 0.66 2.99
C PHE A 369 -2.23 -0.59 2.70
N GLY A 370 -1.93 -1.27 1.60
CA GLY A 370 -2.53 -2.56 1.31
C GLY A 370 -2.15 -3.13 -0.06
N CYS A 371 -2.63 -4.35 -0.32
CA CYS A 371 -2.22 -5.14 -1.47
C CYS A 371 -2.96 -4.74 -2.75
N THR A 372 -2.22 -4.56 -3.85
CA THR A 372 -2.78 -4.48 -5.20
C THR A 372 -3.15 -5.86 -5.77
N GLY A 373 -2.54 -6.93 -5.25
CA GLY A 373 -2.72 -8.33 -5.64
C GLY A 373 -3.15 -9.23 -4.48
N LEU A 374 -2.87 -10.53 -4.60
CA LEU A 374 -3.20 -11.54 -3.58
C LEU A 374 -2.30 -11.44 -2.33
N GLY A 375 -2.80 -10.76 -1.29
CA GLY A 375 -2.19 -10.73 0.04
C GLY A 375 -1.99 -12.12 0.64
N LEU A 376 -0.72 -12.49 0.88
CA LEU A 376 -0.34 -13.79 1.39
C LEU A 376 -0.22 -13.79 2.92
N GLY A 377 -0.52 -14.93 3.54
CA GLY A 377 -0.40 -15.14 4.98
C GLY A 377 -0.12 -16.59 5.32
N THR A 378 0.26 -16.82 6.57
CA THR A 378 0.67 -18.11 7.12
C THR A 378 -0.24 -18.54 8.27
N ILE A 379 -0.22 -19.84 8.59
CA ILE A 379 -1.03 -20.44 9.66
C ILE A 379 -0.18 -21.35 10.54
N GLY A 380 -0.65 -21.59 11.76
CA GLY A 380 -0.05 -22.52 12.70
C GLY A 380 1.21 -21.98 13.38
N ASP A 381 2.05 -22.89 13.83
CA ASP A 381 3.35 -22.66 14.49
C ASP A 381 4.28 -23.79 14.00
N ASN A 382 4.77 -23.65 12.77
CA ASN A 382 5.49 -24.73 12.09
C ASN A 382 6.88 -24.96 12.68
N ASN A 383 7.51 -23.89 13.16
CA ASN A 383 8.85 -23.93 13.76
C ASN A 383 8.82 -24.36 15.25
N LYS A 384 7.64 -24.39 15.88
CA LYS A 384 7.38 -24.81 17.27
C LYS A 384 8.05 -23.92 18.31
N ASP A 385 8.17 -22.63 18.02
CA ASP A 385 8.71 -21.64 18.95
C ASP A 385 7.63 -21.08 19.91
N GLY A 386 6.36 -21.43 19.68
CA GLY A 386 5.22 -20.99 20.48
C GLY A 386 4.64 -19.64 20.05
N ILE A 387 5.14 -19.07 18.96
CA ILE A 387 4.64 -17.85 18.33
C ILE A 387 3.80 -18.27 17.11
N PRO A 388 2.62 -17.66 16.89
CA PRO A 388 1.85 -17.93 15.68
C PRO A 388 2.60 -17.45 14.42
N ASP A 389 2.77 -18.35 13.44
CA ASP A 389 3.44 -18.06 12.17
C ASP A 389 2.79 -16.87 11.44
N CYS A 390 1.48 -16.63 11.66
CA CYS A 390 0.72 -15.56 11.03
C CYS A 390 1.23 -14.15 11.33
N ILE A 391 2.06 -13.96 12.36
CA ILE A 391 2.73 -12.67 12.67
C ILE A 391 4.24 -12.70 12.41
N GLN A 392 4.78 -13.83 11.96
CA GLN A 392 6.22 -14.04 11.74
C GLN A 392 6.63 -13.97 10.27
N TYR A 393 5.68 -14.03 9.34
CA TYR A 393 5.95 -14.11 7.91
C TYR A 393 4.98 -13.28 7.07
N LEU A 394 5.36 -12.99 5.83
CA LEU A 394 4.51 -12.43 4.78
C LEU A 394 3.83 -11.11 5.20
N LEU A 395 2.60 -10.89 4.72
CA LEU A 395 1.94 -9.59 4.81
C LEU A 395 1.82 -9.09 6.25
N THR A 396 1.39 -9.93 7.19
CA THR A 396 1.20 -9.49 8.58
C THR A 396 2.51 -9.06 9.22
N TRP A 397 3.63 -9.73 8.94
CA TRP A 397 4.93 -9.29 9.45
C TRP A 397 5.26 -7.89 8.94
N LEU A 398 5.03 -7.63 7.64
CA LEU A 398 5.26 -6.32 7.02
C LEU A 398 4.35 -5.25 7.61
N GLU A 399 3.07 -5.57 7.84
CA GLU A 399 2.11 -4.68 8.51
C GLU A 399 2.54 -4.34 9.94
N LEU A 400 3.00 -5.32 10.71
CA LEU A 400 3.48 -5.11 12.07
C LEU A 400 4.77 -4.28 12.08
N ARG A 401 5.67 -4.53 11.13
CA ARG A 401 6.93 -3.79 10.98
C ARG A 401 6.68 -2.29 10.77
N PHE A 402 5.65 -1.91 10.03
CA PHE A 402 5.23 -0.50 9.91
C PHE A 402 5.00 0.16 11.28
N PHE A 403 4.24 -0.50 12.15
CA PHE A 403 3.95 0.04 13.49
C PHE A 403 5.20 0.09 14.36
N GLU A 404 6.09 -0.91 14.27
CA GLU A 404 7.35 -0.93 15.02
C GLU A 404 8.30 0.20 14.56
N VAL A 405 8.41 0.43 13.25
CA VAL A 405 9.18 1.54 12.68
C VAL A 405 8.63 2.88 13.16
N TYR A 406 7.30 3.05 13.14
CA TYR A 406 6.65 4.25 13.69
C TYR A 406 6.94 4.45 15.18
N LYS A 407 6.78 3.39 15.99
CA LYS A 407 7.02 3.42 17.43
C LYS A 407 8.47 3.76 17.78
N ASN A 408 9.42 3.40 16.90
CA ASN A 408 10.83 3.72 17.03
C ASN A 408 11.19 5.17 16.61
N GLY A 409 10.18 6.00 16.28
CA GLY A 409 10.34 7.43 16.08
C GLY A 409 10.37 7.88 14.62
N VAL A 410 10.16 6.98 13.65
CA VAL A 410 10.03 7.37 12.24
C VAL A 410 8.59 7.80 11.97
N ASP A 411 8.40 9.10 11.76
CA ASP A 411 7.09 9.73 11.71
C ASP A 411 6.79 10.46 10.39
N ILE A 412 7.58 10.19 9.35
CA ILE A 412 7.23 10.53 7.96
C ILE A 412 6.70 9.27 7.27
N LEU A 413 5.51 9.36 6.68
CA LEU A 413 4.74 8.21 6.23
C LEU A 413 5.47 7.33 5.19
N GLY A 414 6.10 7.97 4.20
CA GLY A 414 6.89 7.27 3.19
C GLY A 414 8.14 6.61 3.78
N GLU A 415 8.77 7.24 4.78
CA GLU A 415 9.94 6.66 5.46
C GLU A 415 9.57 5.43 6.28
N THR A 416 8.43 5.47 6.98
CA THR A 416 7.90 4.31 7.70
C THR A 416 7.67 3.13 6.76
N TRP A 417 7.12 3.40 5.56
CA TRP A 417 6.95 2.40 4.51
C TRP A 417 8.28 1.85 3.99
N GLY A 418 9.19 2.72 3.54
CA GLY A 418 10.44 2.27 2.93
C GLY A 418 11.34 1.52 3.92
N ASN A 419 11.37 1.94 5.19
CA ASN A 419 12.08 1.20 6.24
C ASN A 419 11.45 -0.17 6.49
N ALA A 420 10.11 -0.28 6.52
CA ALA A 420 9.46 -1.57 6.67
C ALA A 420 9.74 -2.52 5.49
N ILE A 421 9.77 -2.00 4.26
CA ILE A 421 10.17 -2.75 3.06
C ILE A 421 11.64 -3.19 3.16
N ASN A 422 12.56 -2.29 3.52
CA ASN A 422 13.98 -2.59 3.67
C ASN A 422 14.21 -3.67 4.74
N ASP A 423 13.56 -3.54 5.90
CA ASP A 423 13.64 -4.53 6.97
C ASP A 423 13.10 -5.89 6.51
N TYR A 424 12.05 -5.91 5.69
CA TYR A 424 11.52 -7.16 5.09
C TYR A 424 12.54 -7.81 4.15
N ILE A 425 13.16 -7.03 3.26
CA ILE A 425 14.16 -7.54 2.31
C ILE A 425 15.36 -8.10 3.06
N ASN A 426 15.83 -7.38 4.09
CA ASN A 426 16.95 -7.80 4.95
C ASN A 426 16.65 -9.11 5.69
N GLU A 427 15.43 -9.27 6.20
CA GLU A 427 15.04 -10.46 6.97
C GLU A 427 14.82 -11.68 6.06
N PHE A 428 14.09 -11.54 4.94
CA PHE A 428 13.58 -12.69 4.20
C PHE A 428 14.26 -12.92 2.85
N LEU A 429 14.82 -11.89 2.21
CA LEU A 429 15.23 -11.96 0.79
C LEU A 429 16.74 -11.97 0.57
N MET A 430 17.56 -11.71 1.59
CA MET A 430 19.03 -11.73 1.49
C MET A 430 19.57 -13.14 1.23
N GLU A 431 19.08 -14.15 1.94
CA GLU A 431 19.57 -15.53 1.83
C GLU A 431 18.87 -16.34 0.74
N SER A 432 17.56 -16.10 0.56
CA SER A 432 16.76 -16.83 -0.42
C SER A 432 15.62 -15.95 -0.93
N LYS A 433 15.59 -15.71 -2.24
CA LYS A 433 14.48 -15.02 -2.89
C LYS A 433 13.34 -16.02 -3.14
N ASP A 434 12.31 -16.01 -2.30
CA ASP A 434 11.04 -16.70 -2.54
C ASP A 434 10.04 -15.79 -3.29
N SER A 435 9.21 -16.39 -4.16
CA SER A 435 8.24 -15.63 -4.95
C SER A 435 7.13 -15.00 -4.10
N GLY A 436 6.74 -15.64 -2.98
CA GLY A 436 5.74 -15.10 -2.06
C GLY A 436 6.25 -13.88 -1.30
N ASP A 437 7.50 -13.91 -0.86
CA ASP A 437 8.16 -12.79 -0.18
C ASP A 437 8.32 -11.58 -1.11
N ILE A 438 8.78 -11.80 -2.35
CA ILE A 438 8.88 -10.71 -3.35
C ILE A 438 7.52 -10.14 -3.69
N LYS A 439 6.51 -11.00 -3.86
CA LYS A 439 5.14 -10.54 -4.11
C LYS A 439 4.64 -9.65 -2.97
N THR A 440 4.87 -10.06 -1.72
CA THR A 440 4.42 -9.35 -0.51
C THR A 440 4.87 -7.89 -0.52
N ILE A 441 6.14 -7.61 -0.81
CA ILE A 441 6.65 -6.23 -0.86
C ILE A 441 6.26 -5.49 -2.14
N GLN A 442 6.16 -6.18 -3.30
CA GLN A 442 5.83 -5.54 -4.57
C GLN A 442 4.38 -5.03 -4.60
N GLU A 443 3.44 -5.75 -3.98
CA GLU A 443 2.02 -5.41 -4.04
C GLU A 443 1.56 -4.47 -2.93
N TRP A 444 2.36 -4.27 -1.88
CA TRP A 444 2.01 -3.45 -0.72
C TRP A 444 2.30 -1.97 -0.95
N VAL A 445 1.27 -1.24 -1.37
CA VAL A 445 1.40 0.15 -1.86
C VAL A 445 0.92 1.18 -0.83
N LEU A 446 1.57 2.35 -0.83
CA LEU A 446 1.09 3.55 -0.16
C LEU A 446 0.15 4.34 -1.09
N LEU A 447 -1.14 4.36 -0.78
CA LEU A 447 -2.08 5.32 -1.34
C LEU A 447 -2.17 6.52 -0.40
N GLY A 448 -1.43 7.58 -0.71
CA GLY A 448 -1.28 8.74 0.15
C GLY A 448 -0.06 9.58 -0.22
N ASP A 449 0.20 10.60 0.58
CA ASP A 449 1.37 11.48 0.43
C ASP A 449 2.58 10.88 1.16
N PRO A 450 3.68 10.57 0.45
CA PRO A 450 4.87 9.96 1.06
C PRO A 450 5.63 10.91 1.99
N SER A 451 5.45 12.22 1.86
CA SER A 451 6.08 13.24 2.71
C SER A 451 5.25 13.61 3.95
N LEU A 452 4.08 12.97 4.13
CA LEU A 452 3.16 13.29 5.20
C LEU A 452 3.79 13.07 6.59
N LYS A 453 3.73 14.10 7.44
CA LYS A 453 4.06 13.97 8.87
C LYS A 453 2.93 13.25 9.62
N ILE A 454 3.20 12.04 10.10
CA ILE A 454 2.26 11.25 10.91
C ILE A 454 1.94 12.00 12.20
N GLY A 455 0.66 12.31 12.42
CA GLY A 455 0.19 13.10 13.57
C GLY A 455 0.24 14.63 13.37
N GLY A 456 0.68 15.13 12.21
CA GLY A 456 0.76 16.56 11.91
C GLY A 456 2.02 17.26 12.46
N TYR A 457 2.20 18.54 12.14
CA TYR A 457 3.43 19.28 12.45
C TYR A 457 3.46 20.01 13.82
N GLN A 458 2.31 20.23 14.45
CA GLN A 458 2.09 20.97 15.72
C GLN A 458 2.71 22.38 15.84
#